data_AF-B6BN68-F1
#
_entry.id   AF-B6BN68-F1
#
_cell.length_a   1.000
_cell.length_b   1.000
_cell.length_c   1.000
_cell.angle_alpha   90.00
_cell.angle_beta   90.00
_cell.angle_gamma   90.00
#
_symmetry.space_group_name_H-M   'P 1'
#
loop_
_entity.id
_entity.type
_entity.pdbx_description
1 polymer ?
#
loop_
_entity_poly.entity_id
_entity_poly.type
_entity_poly.pdbx_seq_one_letter_code
_entity_poly.pdbx_strand_id
1 'polypeptide(L)'
;MIAGMHEQDFVAYIIFGLSLNFLFSILFGVYLSKNIGMQEMIESKGDKEQSLLVSLSLFVPFAKMLITLYRVTILQLYFLNKGYSHKEFWIYMTNNKQ
;
A
#
# COMPACT_ATOMS: atom_id res chain seq x y z
N MET A 1 -22.93 -32.31 4.55
CA MET A 1 -21.56 -31.89 4.20
C MET A 1 -21.62 -30.66 3.27
N ILE A 2 -22.19 -29.55 3.77
CA ILE A 2 -22.40 -28.29 3.00
C ILE A 2 -22.05 -27.06 3.87
N ALA A 3 -22.08 -27.18 5.21
CA ALA A 3 -21.64 -26.10 6.12
C ALA A 3 -20.12 -25.83 6.06
N GLY A 4 -19.29 -26.88 6.02
CA GLY A 4 -17.83 -26.71 5.97
C GLY A 4 -17.28 -26.17 4.64
N MET A 5 -18.03 -26.32 3.53
CA MET A 5 -17.60 -25.82 2.21
C MET A 5 -17.66 -24.28 2.16
N HIS A 6 -18.69 -23.68 2.74
CA HIS A 6 -18.83 -22.22 2.86
C HIS A 6 -17.79 -21.61 3.80
N GLU A 7 -17.48 -22.28 4.91
CA GLU A 7 -16.45 -21.82 5.84
C GLU A 7 -15.04 -21.93 5.24
N GLN A 8 -14.78 -23.00 4.49
CA GLN A 8 -13.51 -23.19 3.78
C GLN A 8 -13.33 -22.16 2.65
N ASP A 9 -14.37 -21.89 1.86
CA ASP A 9 -14.35 -20.85 0.82
C ASP A 9 -14.13 -19.46 1.44
N PHE A 10 -14.81 -19.16 2.56
CA PHE A 10 -14.62 -17.91 3.29
C PHE A 10 -13.19 -17.72 3.81
N VAL A 11 -12.59 -18.76 4.40
CA VAL A 11 -11.19 -18.73 4.84
C VAL A 11 -10.24 -18.56 3.64
N ALA A 12 -10.52 -19.22 2.51
CA ALA A 12 -9.73 -19.06 1.29
C ALA A 12 -9.77 -17.60 0.77
N TYR A 13 -10.94 -16.94 0.80
CA TYR A 13 -11.06 -15.52 0.45
C TYR A 13 -10.24 -14.61 1.37
N ILE A 14 -10.26 -14.86 2.68
CA ILE A 14 -9.47 -14.07 3.65
C ILE A 14 -7.98 -14.26 3.38
N ILE A 15 -7.50 -15.50 3.22
CA ILE A 15 -6.10 -15.80 2.95
C ILE A 15 -5.67 -15.16 1.62
N PHE A 16 -6.47 -15.31 0.57
CA PHE A 16 -6.20 -14.71 -0.73
C PHE A 16 -6.11 -13.17 -0.64
N GLY A 17 -7.05 -12.53 0.07
CA GLY A 17 -7.03 -11.09 0.29
C GLY A 17 -5.78 -10.61 1.05
N LEU A 18 -5.33 -11.38 2.05
CA LEU A 18 -4.08 -11.11 2.77
C LEU A 18 -2.85 -11.31 1.87
N SER A 19 -2.78 -12.40 1.10
CA SER A 19 -1.69 -12.69 0.17
C SER A 19 -1.56 -11.61 -0.90
N LEU A 20 -2.67 -11.19 -1.53
CA LEU A 20 -2.66 -10.08 -2.49
C LEU A 20 -2.21 -8.77 -1.84
N ASN A 21 -2.57 -8.51 -0.58
CA ASN A 21 -2.11 -7.32 0.13
C ASN A 21 -0.58 -7.26 0.20
N PHE A 22 0.03 -8.36 0.63
CA PHE A 22 1.49 -8.47 0.70
C PHE A 22 2.13 -8.33 -0.68
N LEU A 23 1.57 -9.02 -1.69
CA LEU A 23 2.08 -8.97 -3.06
C LEU A 23 2.08 -7.54 -3.61
N PHE A 24 0.95 -6.83 -3.53
CA PHE A 24 0.86 -5.45 -4.01
C PHE A 24 1.75 -4.49 -3.21
N SER A 25 1.84 -4.66 -1.89
CA SER A 25 2.71 -3.83 -1.05
C SER A 25 4.18 -3.99 -1.42
N ILE A 26 4.63 -5.22 -1.68
CA ILE A 26 6.01 -5.51 -2.09
C ILE A 26 6.27 -4.95 -3.48
N LEU A 27 5.39 -5.24 -4.45
CA LEU A 27 5.52 -4.75 -5.82
C LEU A 27 5.59 -3.22 -5.88
N PHE A 28 4.76 -2.54 -5.08
CA PHE A 28 4.77 -1.09 -4.99
C PHE A 28 6.08 -0.56 -4.38
N GLY A 29 6.57 -1.20 -3.32
CA GLY A 29 7.85 -0.84 -2.70
C GLY A 29 9.03 -1.02 -3.65
N VAL A 30 9.08 -2.15 -4.37
CA VAL A 30 10.10 -2.44 -5.39
C VAL A 30 10.01 -1.42 -6.54
N TYR A 31 8.80 -1.09 -6.99
CA TYR A 31 8.58 -0.09 -8.03
C TYR A 31 9.13 1.27 -7.61
N LEU A 32 8.82 1.74 -6.40
CA LEU A 32 9.35 3.01 -5.89
C LEU A 32 10.88 2.96 -5.73
N SER A 33 11.42 1.88 -5.15
CA SER A 33 12.86 1.71 -4.95
C SER A 33 13.64 1.71 -6.27
N LYS A 34 13.09 1.10 -7.33
CA LYS A 34 13.70 1.11 -8.65
C LYS A 34 13.71 2.50 -9.31
N ASN A 35 12.72 3.34 -9.04
CA ASN A 35 12.59 4.67 -9.65
C ASN A 35 13.27 5.81 -8.84
N ILE A 36 13.44 5.63 -7.53
CA ILE A 36 14.05 6.63 -6.63
C ILE A 36 15.49 6.24 -6.25
N GLY A 37 15.74 4.94 -6.05
CA GLY A 37 16.94 4.44 -5.40
C GLY A 37 16.72 4.15 -3.92
N MET A 38 17.20 2.99 -3.44
CA MET A 38 16.99 2.53 -2.07
C MET A 38 17.61 3.47 -1.02
N GLN A 39 18.83 3.99 -1.29
CA GLN A 39 19.51 4.94 -0.39
C GLN A 39 18.72 6.23 -0.26
N GLU A 40 18.30 6.83 -1.38
CA GLU A 40 17.52 8.06 -1.37
C GLU A 40 16.15 7.89 -0.68
N MET A 41 15.51 6.72 -0.80
CA MET A 41 14.27 6.43 -0.08
C MET A 41 14.48 6.44 1.44
N ILE A 42 15.59 5.90 1.94
CA ILE A 42 15.88 5.86 3.37
C ILE A 42 16.18 7.27 3.90
N GLU A 43 16.98 8.05 3.17
CA GLU A 43 17.35 9.42 3.56
C GLU A 43 16.18 10.40 3.51
N SER A 44 15.27 10.24 2.54
CA SER A 44 14.10 11.13 2.37
C SER A 44 12.85 10.68 3.11
N LYS A 45 12.93 9.57 3.86
CA LYS A 45 11.81 9.06 4.67
C LYS A 45 11.58 9.96 5.87
N GLY A 46 10.44 10.63 5.91
CA GLY A 46 10.01 11.42 7.07
C GLY A 46 9.57 10.57 8.28
N ASP A 47 9.47 11.22 9.44
CA ASP A 47 9.08 10.61 10.73
C ASP A 47 7.55 10.61 10.90
N LYS A 48 6.85 9.99 9.95
CA LYS A 48 5.39 9.88 10.02
C LYS A 48 4.98 8.63 10.76
N GLU A 49 4.40 8.83 11.95
CA GLU A 49 3.72 7.76 12.67
C GLU A 49 2.60 7.17 11.81
N GLN A 50 2.52 5.84 11.79
CA GLN A 50 1.53 5.11 11.04
C GLN A 50 0.13 5.48 11.57
N SER A 51 -0.63 6.27 10.79
CA SER A 51 -1.96 6.73 11.18
C SER A 51 -2.84 5.56 11.64
N LEU A 52 -3.54 5.74 12.76
CA LEU A 52 -4.39 4.72 13.39
C LEU A 52 -5.43 4.13 12.42
N LEU A 53 -5.88 4.91 11.42
CA LEU A 53 -6.77 4.43 10.35
C LEU A 53 -6.13 3.36 9.46
N VAL A 54 -4.83 3.48 9.17
CA VAL A 54 -4.08 2.47 8.41
C VAL A 54 -3.88 1.23 9.27
N SER A 55 -3.65 1.38 10.57
CA SER A 55 -3.56 0.25 11.50
C SER A 55 -4.89 -0.51 11.61
N LEU A 56 -6.01 0.20 11.74
CA LEU A 56 -7.35 -0.40 11.79
C LEU A 56 -7.70 -1.16 10.51
N SER A 57 -7.23 -0.68 9.34
CA SER A 57 -7.41 -1.36 8.05
C SER A 57 -6.71 -2.71 7.93
N LEU A 58 -5.77 -3.04 8.83
CA LEU A 58 -5.13 -4.37 8.87
C LEU A 58 -6.10 -5.47 9.32
N PHE A 59 -7.17 -5.11 10.05
CA PHE A 59 -8.14 -6.07 10.58
C PHE A 59 -9.28 -6.38 9.61
N VAL A 60 -9.42 -5.60 8.53
CA VAL A 60 -10.46 -5.82 7.51
C VAL A 60 -9.79 -6.37 6.25
N PRO A 61 -9.99 -7.65 5.90
CA PRO A 61 -9.51 -8.20 4.65
C PRO A 61 -10.01 -7.34 3.48
N PHE A 62 -9.15 -7.12 2.48
CA PHE A 62 -9.38 -6.24 1.32
C PHE A 62 -9.42 -4.72 1.57
N ALA A 63 -9.68 -4.21 2.78
CA ALA A 63 -9.70 -2.76 3.01
C ALA A 63 -8.34 -2.10 2.73
N LYS A 64 -7.26 -2.72 3.21
CA LYS A 64 -5.89 -2.25 2.95
C LYS A 64 -5.51 -2.36 1.46
N MET A 65 -6.13 -3.27 0.69
CA MET A 65 -5.92 -3.33 -0.76
C MET A 65 -6.50 -2.09 -1.46
N LEU A 66 -7.71 -1.64 -1.07
CA LEU A 66 -8.30 -0.40 -1.59
C LEU A 66 -7.41 0.82 -1.29
N ILE A 67 -6.81 0.88 -0.10
CA ILE A 67 -5.85 1.94 0.26
C ILE A 67 -4.60 1.88 -0.63
N THR A 68 -4.06 0.68 -0.91
CA THR A 68 -2.93 0.52 -1.82
C THR A 68 -3.27 0.96 -3.24
N LEU A 69 -4.44 0.57 -3.77
CA LEU A 69 -4.91 1.00 -5.09
C LEU A 69 -5.10 2.52 -5.17
N TYR A 70 -5.66 3.12 -4.10
CA TYR A 70 -5.78 4.58 -4.00
C TYR A 70 -4.41 5.27 -4.04
N ARG A 71 -3.40 4.75 -3.31
CA ARG A 71 -2.03 5.27 -3.34
C ARG A 71 -1.40 5.19 -4.73
N VAL A 72 -1.58 4.05 -5.42
CA VAL A 72 -1.11 3.87 -6.81
C VAL A 72 -1.81 4.86 -7.75
N THR A 73 -3.11 5.06 -7.57
CA THR A 73 -3.91 5.97 -8.41
C THR A 73 -3.45 7.42 -8.23
N ILE A 74 -3.20 7.87 -7.00
CA ILE A 74 -2.65 9.20 -6.74
C ILE A 74 -1.25 9.34 -7.35
N LEU A 75 -0.38 8.35 -7.18
CA LEU A 75 0.94 8.39 -7.79
C LEU A 75 0.84 8.56 -9.31
N GLN A 76 0.02 7.74 -9.98
CA GLN A 76 -0.08 7.77 -11.44
C GLN A 76 -0.79 9.02 -11.96
N LEU A 77 -1.99 9.32 -11.45
CA LEU A 77 -2.83 10.40 -11.99
C LEU A 77 -2.44 11.79 -11.48
N TYR A 78 -1.95 11.90 -10.25
CA TYR A 78 -1.68 13.20 -9.65
C TYR A 78 -0.20 13.58 -9.71
N PHE A 79 0.72 12.65 -9.43
CA PHE A 79 2.16 12.95 -9.45
C PHE A 79 2.72 12.80 -10.87
N LEU A 80 2.70 11.59 -11.42
CA LEU A 80 3.37 11.29 -12.69
C LEU A 80 2.76 12.06 -13.86
N ASN A 81 1.43 12.15 -13.94
CA ASN A 81 0.76 12.89 -15.01
C ASN A 81 0.97 14.42 -14.94
N LYS A 82 1.34 14.95 -13.78
CA LYS A 82 1.70 16.38 -13.61
C LYS A 82 3.21 16.63 -13.74
N GLY A 83 4.01 15.60 -14.02
CA GLY A 83 5.47 15.69 -14.13
C GLY A 83 6.22 15.65 -12.81
N TYR A 84 5.57 15.35 -11.69
CA TYR A 84 6.25 15.14 -10.41
C TYR A 84 6.94 13.78 -10.36
N SER A 85 8.02 13.71 -9.59
CA SER A 85 8.84 12.50 -9.43
C SER A 85 8.29 11.53 -8.40
N HIS A 86 8.67 10.25 -8.51
CA HIS A 86 8.39 9.24 -7.49
C HIS A 86 8.95 9.62 -6.12
N LYS A 87 10.04 10.38 -6.07
CA LYS A 87 10.66 10.89 -4.83
C LYS A 87 9.75 11.88 -4.11
N GLU A 88 9.14 12.80 -4.84
CA GLU A 88 8.18 13.75 -4.24
C GLU A 88 6.94 13.04 -3.72
N PHE A 89 6.47 12.00 -4.41
CA PHE A 89 5.40 11.15 -3.89
C PHE A 89 5.81 10.42 -2.61
N TRP A 90 7.04 9.89 -2.54
CA TRP A 90 7.58 9.24 -1.34
C TRP A 90 7.65 10.20 -0.16
N ILE A 91 8.15 11.42 -0.39
CA ILE A 91 8.20 12.49 0.62
C ILE A 91 6.77 12.87 1.03
N TYR A 92 5.83 13.03 0.10
CA TYR A 92 4.42 13.30 0.42
C TYR A 92 3.79 12.22 1.29
N MET A 93 4.11 10.94 1.03
CA MET A 93 3.59 9.84 1.84
C MET A 93 4.20 9.79 3.23
N THR A 94 5.49 10.13 3.38
CA THR A 94 6.29 9.90 4.59
C THR A 94 6.52 11.14 5.45
N ASN A 95 6.28 12.35 4.94
CA ASN A 95 6.25 13.55 5.76
C ASN A 95 4.81 13.89 6.16
N ASN A 96 4.63 14.23 7.43
CA ASN A 96 3.44 14.94 7.86
C ASN A 96 3.53 16.36 7.28
N LYS A 97 2.65 16.67 6.32
CA LYS A 97 2.16 18.05 6.28
C LYS A 97 1.45 18.27 7.61
N GLN A 98 1.95 19.23 8.40
CA GLN A 98 1.12 19.91 9.39
C GLN A 98 -0.24 20.27 8.78
#